data_AF-S2Z535-F1
#
_entry.id   AF-S2Z535-F1
#
_cell.length_a   1.000
_cell.length_b   1.000
_cell.length_c   1.000
_cell.angle_alpha   90.00
_cell.angle_beta   90.00
_cell.angle_gamma   90.00
#
_symmetry.space_group_name_H-M   'P 1'
#
loop_
_entity.id
_entity.type
_entity.pdbx_description
1 polymer ?
#
loop_
_entity_poly.entity_id
_entity_poly.type
_entity_poly.pdbx_seq_one_letter_code
_entity_poly.pdbx_strand_id
1 'polypeptide(L)'
;MYPEEDMSGAQERLTWFLIQYFGGPQLFNQNRGAPMLRRRHMPYAVSEEAEQHWLSCMRDALDAAETPENVRPQMEAYFTRAAAAMRNQ
;
A
#
# COMPACT_ATOMS: atom_id res chain seq x y z
N MET A 1 0.69 -14.85 -2.74
CA MET A 1 1.87 -13.95 -2.78
C MET A 1 2.58 -13.90 -1.42
N TYR A 2 1.87 -13.82 -0.30
CA TYR A 2 2.47 -13.87 1.04
C TYR A 2 2.21 -15.22 1.72
N PRO A 3 3.20 -15.82 2.41
CA PRO A 3 2.97 -16.90 3.38
C PRO A 3 2.05 -16.41 4.51
N GLU A 4 1.16 -17.27 5.02
CA GLU A 4 0.22 -16.89 6.11
C GLU A 4 0.93 -16.31 7.33
N GLU A 5 2.13 -16.80 7.63
CA GLU A 5 2.94 -16.38 8.78
C GLU A 5 3.53 -14.95 8.65
N ASP A 6 3.54 -14.34 7.46
CA ASP A 6 4.09 -12.98 7.22
C ASP A 6 2.99 -11.91 7.00
N MET A 7 1.71 -12.28 7.10
CA MET A 7 0.60 -11.35 6.89
C MET A 7 0.53 -10.25 7.95
N SER A 8 0.77 -10.59 9.22
CA SER A 8 0.78 -9.61 10.32
C SER A 8 1.87 -8.56 10.11
N GLY A 9 3.08 -8.99 9.76
CA GLY A 9 4.19 -8.11 9.44
C GLY A 9 3.91 -7.25 8.20
N ALA A 10 3.25 -7.81 7.16
CA ALA A 10 2.90 -7.05 5.96
C ALA A 10 1.90 -5.93 6.27
N GLN A 11 0.88 -6.22 7.08
CA GLN A 11 -0.11 -5.24 7.52
C GLN A 11 0.56 -4.08 8.27
N GLU A 12 1.38 -4.35 9.30
CA GLU A 12 2.05 -3.31 10.08
C GLU A 12 2.91 -2.39 9.21
N ARG A 13 3.66 -2.98 8.27
CA ARG A 13 4.52 -2.22 7.35
C ARG A 13 3.72 -1.28 6.46
N LEU A 14 2.57 -1.74 5.96
CA LEU A 14 1.66 -0.89 5.17
C LEU A 14 1.06 0.21 6.05
N THR A 15 0.61 -0.11 7.26
CA THR A 15 0.07 0.86 8.22
C THR A 15 1.07 1.97 8.52
N TRP A 16 2.32 1.64 8.90
CA TRP A 16 3.35 2.63 9.16
C TRP A 16 3.65 3.49 7.94
N PHE A 17 3.67 2.87 6.75
CA PHE A 17 3.90 3.58 5.51
C PHE A 17 2.81 4.62 5.23
N LEU A 18 1.54 4.22 5.32
CA LEU A 18 0.41 5.12 5.05
C LEU A 18 0.29 6.24 6.08
N ILE A 19 0.49 5.93 7.37
CA ILE A 19 0.55 6.95 8.43
C ILE A 19 1.60 8.00 8.08
N GLN A 20 2.82 7.58 7.77
CA GLN A 20 3.90 8.51 7.45
C GLN A 20 3.62 9.26 6.13
N TYR A 21 3.11 8.58 5.10
CA TYR A 21 2.87 9.17 3.78
C TYR A 21 1.82 10.28 3.84
N PHE A 22 0.76 10.10 4.64
CA PHE A 22 -0.32 11.08 4.81
C PHE A 22 -0.03 12.13 5.89
N GLY A 23 1.23 12.29 6.31
CA GLY A 23 1.68 13.39 7.18
C GLY A 23 1.70 13.07 8.68
N GLY A 24 1.50 11.80 9.06
CA GLY A 24 1.69 11.34 10.42
C GLY A 24 3.17 11.17 10.83
N PRO A 25 3.43 10.55 12.00
CA PRO A 25 4.78 10.29 12.48
C PRO A 25 5.59 9.42 11.52
N GLN A 26 6.93 9.55 11.56
CA GLN A 26 7.85 8.83 10.67
C GLN A 26 8.06 7.34 11.05
N LEU A 27 6.97 6.64 11.39
CA LEU A 27 7.01 5.25 11.87
C LEU A 27 7.66 4.32 10.86
N PHE A 28 7.40 4.49 9.56
CA PHE A 28 8.01 3.64 8.55
C PHE A 28 9.54 3.82 8.52
N ASN A 29 10.01 5.06 8.47
CA ASN A 29 11.44 5.34 8.42
C ASN A 29 12.15 4.85 9.69
N GLN A 30 11.53 5.03 10.86
CA GLN A 30 12.08 4.60 12.14
C GLN A 30 12.23 3.07 12.22
N ASN A 31 11.25 2.32 11.72
CA ASN A 31 11.23 0.86 11.82
C ASN A 31 11.88 0.15 10.62
N ARG A 32 11.95 0.80 9.46
CA ARG A 32 12.35 0.17 8.19
C ARG A 32 13.34 0.97 7.35
N GLY A 33 13.70 2.19 7.75
CA GLY A 33 14.53 3.08 6.94
C GLY A 33 13.86 3.56 5.65
N ALA A 34 14.66 3.98 4.67
CA ALA A 34 14.18 4.57 3.43
C ALA A 34 13.17 3.65 2.68
N PRO A 35 12.01 4.16 2.23
CA PRO A 35 10.94 3.38 1.60
C PRO A 35 11.38 2.47 0.45
N MET A 36 12.13 2.99 -0.53
CA MET A 36 12.64 2.23 -1.68
C MET A 36 11.59 1.27 -2.28
N LEU A 37 10.35 1.75 -2.43
CA LEU A 37 9.16 0.90 -2.61
C LEU A 37 9.32 -0.07 -3.78
N ARG A 38 9.64 0.43 -4.99
CA ARG A 38 9.81 -0.42 -6.17
C ARG A 38 10.85 -1.52 -5.94
N ARG A 39 12.01 -1.18 -5.35
CA ARG A 39 13.05 -2.16 -5.02
C ARG A 39 12.55 -3.25 -4.06
N ARG A 40 11.71 -2.88 -3.08
CA ARG A 40 11.12 -3.84 -2.14
C ARG A 40 10.02 -4.71 -2.76
N HIS A 41 9.43 -4.28 -3.89
CA HIS A 41 8.45 -5.05 -4.65
C HIS A 41 9.08 -5.95 -5.73
N MET A 42 10.34 -5.71 -6.13
CA MET A 42 11.07 -6.54 -7.12
C MET A 42 11.11 -8.06 -6.84
N PRO A 43 11.15 -8.55 -5.58
CA PRO A 43 11.11 -9.99 -5.32
C PRO A 43 9.78 -10.67 -5.68
N TYR A 44 8.73 -9.89 -5.94
CA TYR A 44 7.38 -10.39 -6.22
C TYR A 44 7.01 -10.10 -7.67
N ALA A 45 6.33 -11.04 -8.31
CA ALA A 45 5.71 -10.84 -9.61
C ALA A 45 4.46 -9.96 -9.47
N VAL A 46 4.62 -8.66 -9.72
CA VAL A 46 3.52 -7.68 -9.69
C VAL A 46 3.09 -7.43 -11.12
N SER A 47 2.16 -8.27 -11.61
CA SER A 47 1.49 -8.12 -12.89
C SER A 47 0.37 -7.08 -12.83
N GLU A 48 -0.21 -6.74 -13.98
CA GLU A 48 -1.43 -5.92 -14.05
C GLU A 48 -2.61 -6.55 -13.30
N GLU A 49 -2.76 -7.88 -13.33
CA GLU A 49 -3.79 -8.59 -12.56
C GLU A 49 -3.58 -8.42 -11.04
N ALA A 50 -2.33 -8.57 -10.57
CA ALA A 50 -2.00 -8.36 -9.16
C ALA A 50 -2.24 -6.90 -8.72
N GLU A 51 -1.94 -5.94 -9.61
CA GLU A 51 -2.24 -4.51 -9.41
C GLU A 51 -3.75 -4.29 -9.21
N GLN A 52 -4.59 -4.83 -10.11
CA GLN A 52 -6.05 -4.66 -10.04
C GLN A 52 -6.64 -5.32 -8.80
N HIS A 53 -6.17 -6.51 -8.42
CA HIS A 53 -6.60 -7.16 -7.17
C HIS A 53 -6.25 -6.32 -5.95
N TRP A 54 -5.02 -5.79 -5.88
CA TRP A 54 -4.62 -4.93 -4.78
C TRP A 54 -5.47 -3.65 -4.72
N LEU A 55 -5.78 -3.04 -5.87
CA LEU A 55 -6.65 -1.86 -5.94
C LEU A 55 -8.08 -2.16 -5.48
N SER A 56 -8.62 -3.34 -5.80
CA SER A 56 -9.92 -3.77 -5.27
C SER A 56 -9.90 -3.82 -3.74
N CYS A 57 -8.89 -4.46 -3.16
CA CYS A 57 -8.76 -4.54 -1.70
C CYS A 57 -8.62 -3.16 -1.05
N MET A 58 -7.92 -2.21 -1.68
CA MET A 58 -7.81 -0.84 -1.16
C MET A 58 -9.15 -0.10 -1.22
N ARG A 59 -9.97 -0.31 -2.26
CA ARG A 59 -11.32 0.28 -2.35
C ARG A 59 -12.22 -0.27 -1.24
N ASP A 60 -12.23 -1.58 -1.06
CA ASP A 60 -12.99 -2.24 0.02
C ASP A 60 -12.52 -1.74 1.39
N ALA A 61 -11.21 -1.51 1.57
CA ALA A 61 -10.66 -0.96 2.82
C ALA A 61 -11.09 0.50 3.05
N LEU A 62 -11.18 1.33 2.00
CA LEU A 62 -11.69 2.70 2.12
C LEU A 62 -13.18 2.72 2.50
N ASP A 63 -13.96 1.76 1.97
CA ASP A 63 -15.37 1.56 2.32
C ASP A 63 -15.50 1.16 3.78
N ALA A 64 -14.75 0.15 4.22
CA ALA A 64 -14.75 -0.33 5.60
C ALA A 64 -14.26 0.72 6.61
N ALA A 65 -13.36 1.62 6.19
CA ALA A 65 -12.87 2.73 7.01
C ALA A 65 -13.82 3.94 7.04
N GLU A 66 -14.98 3.87 6.36
CA GLU A 66 -15.94 4.97 6.24
C GLU A 66 -15.27 6.28 5.79
N THR A 67 -14.35 6.16 4.82
CA THR A 67 -13.51 7.29 4.39
C THR A 67 -14.38 8.45 3.89
N PRO A 68 -14.20 9.69 4.39
CA PRO A 68 -15.00 10.84 3.97
C PRO A 68 -15.02 11.05 2.45
N GLU A 69 -16.18 11.36 1.89
CA GLU A 69 -16.37 11.52 0.44
C GLU A 69 -15.46 12.59 -0.18
N ASN A 70 -15.11 13.63 0.58
CA ASN A 70 -14.22 14.69 0.14
C ASN A 70 -12.73 14.30 0.15
N VAL A 71 -12.36 13.15 0.71
CA VAL A 71 -10.98 12.63 0.82
C VAL A 71 -10.77 11.37 -0.03
N ARG A 72 -11.82 10.57 -0.19
CA ARG A 72 -11.77 9.30 -0.94
C ARG A 72 -11.15 9.45 -2.34
N PRO A 73 -11.56 10.39 -3.21
CA PRO A 73 -11.00 10.51 -4.56
C PRO A 73 -9.48 10.73 -4.55
N GLN A 74 -8.96 11.48 -3.58
CA GLN A 74 -7.54 11.78 -3.45
C GLN A 74 -6.76 10.52 -3.03
N MET A 75 -7.31 9.73 -2.11
CA MET A 75 -6.72 8.46 -1.68
C MET A 75 -6.76 7.41 -2.80
N GLU A 76 -7.88 7.26 -3.49
CA GLU A 76 -8.00 6.34 -4.63
C GLU A 76 -7.04 6.71 -5.76
N ALA A 77 -6.92 8.00 -6.08
CA ALA A 77 -5.98 8.48 -7.08
C ALA A 77 -4.52 8.21 -6.66
N TYR A 78 -4.21 8.33 -5.37
CA TYR A 78 -2.90 7.95 -4.84
C TYR A 78 -2.64 6.45 -4.99
N PHE A 79 -3.54 5.59 -4.51
CA PHE A 79 -3.39 4.14 -4.59
C PHE A 79 -3.24 3.66 -6.03
N THR A 80 -4.02 4.22 -6.95
CA THR A 80 -3.92 3.93 -8.39
C THR A 80 -2.52 4.22 -8.93
N ARG A 81 -1.97 5.41 -8.66
CA ARG A 81 -0.61 5.77 -9.10
C ARG A 81 0.46 4.92 -8.42
N ALA A 82 0.30 4.63 -7.13
CA ALA A 82 1.26 3.86 -6.35
C ALA A 82 1.33 2.41 -6.82
N ALA A 83 0.18 1.76 -7.05
CA ALA A 83 0.09 0.39 -7.54
C ALA A 83 0.74 0.26 -8.93
N ALA A 84 0.39 1.14 -9.87
CA ALA A 84 0.99 1.17 -11.20
C ALA A 84 2.51 1.34 -11.16
N ALA A 85 3.04 2.15 -10.22
CA ALA A 85 4.48 2.34 -10.06
C ALA A 85 5.21 1.09 -9.50
N MET A 86 4.51 0.16 -8.86
CA MET A 86 5.07 -1.08 -8.33
C MET A 86 5.08 -2.21 -9.37
N ARG A 87 4.25 -2.12 -10.43
CA ARG A 87 4.20 -3.12 -11.51
C ARG A 87 5.59 -3.37 -12.09
N ASN A 88 5.97 -4.64 -12.14
CA ASN A 88 7.31 -5.07 -12.55
C ASN A 88 7.29 -6.27 -13.51
N GLN A 89 6.09 -6.68 -13.94
CA GLN A 89 5.81 -7.67 -14.96
C GLN A 89 4.72 -7.13 -15.91
#